data_AF-A0A0G0GX36-F1
#
_entry.id   AF-A0A0G0GX36-F1
#
_cell.length_a   1.000
_cell.length_b   1.000
_cell.length_c   1.000
_cell.angle_alpha   90.00
_cell.angle_beta   90.00
_cell.angle_gamma   90.00
#
_symmetry.space_group_name_H-M   'P 1'
#
loop_
_entity.id
_entity.type
_entity.pdbx_description
1 polymer ?
#
loop_
_entity_poly.entity_id
_entity_poly.type
_entity_poly.pdbx_seq_one_letter_code
_entity_poly.pdbx_strand_id
1 'polypeptide(L)'
;MNFEDIGEQHSKIYNSSVSHPLQTFEWGEFRKKTGVKVIRRGLLENDKVVSPYQITIHQAPGFPYFIGYLPKGDLPSEELLDELNDIGKTNKLSFIQLEPNVEIGHWSMVDGQLRSSFHPLFTKYTLIRRLKNI
;
A
#
# COMPACT_ATOMS: atom_id res chain seq x y z
N MET A 1 4.32 -16.84 6.37
CA MET A 1 5.08 -16.32 5.21
C MET A 1 5.41 -14.87 5.53
N ASN A 2 6.62 -14.41 5.19
CA ASN A 2 7.06 -13.05 5.53
C ASN A 2 7.18 -12.22 4.25
N PHE A 3 6.76 -10.96 4.30
CA PHE A 3 6.97 -10.03 3.22
C PHE A 3 8.45 -9.65 3.12
N GLU A 4 8.98 -9.68 1.90
CA GLU A 4 10.37 -9.38 1.60
C GLU A 4 10.49 -8.12 0.73
N ASP A 5 11.58 -7.37 0.90
CA ASP A 5 11.85 -6.17 0.11
C ASP A 5 12.23 -6.53 -1.34
N ILE A 6 11.54 -5.89 -2.29
CA ILE A 6 11.75 -6.14 -3.72
C ILE A 6 12.73 -5.11 -4.30
N GLY A 7 13.97 -5.56 -4.49
CA GLY A 7 15.03 -4.81 -5.16
C GLY A 7 14.99 -4.89 -6.69
N GLU A 8 15.91 -4.19 -7.34
CA GLU A 8 16.01 -4.09 -8.81
C GLU A 8 16.20 -5.46 -9.48
N GLN A 9 16.88 -6.39 -8.82
CA GLN A 9 17.09 -7.76 -9.30
C GLN A 9 15.78 -8.51 -9.55
N HIS A 10 14.71 -8.16 -8.82
CA HIS A 10 13.39 -8.79 -8.93
C HIS A 10 12.38 -7.91 -9.69
N SER A 11 12.81 -6.77 -10.25
CA SER A 11 11.93 -5.77 -10.91
C SER A 11 11.05 -6.37 -12.01
N LYS A 12 11.62 -7.21 -12.88
CA LYS A 12 10.89 -7.84 -13.98
C LYS A 12 9.80 -8.79 -13.49
N ILE A 13 10.11 -9.63 -12.52
CA ILE A 13 9.16 -10.59 -11.94
C ILE A 13 8.07 -9.83 -11.20
N TYR A 14 8.46 -8.82 -10.41
CA TYR A 14 7.52 -7.95 -9.70
C TYR A 14 6.53 -7.25 -10.65
N ASN A 15 7.03 -6.64 -11.73
CA ASN A 15 6.19 -5.95 -12.71
C ASN A 15 5.21 -6.88 -13.41
N SER A 16 5.57 -8.15 -13.61
CA SER A 16 4.66 -9.15 -14.16
C SER A 16 3.56 -9.59 -13.18
N SER A 17 3.75 -9.36 -11.88
CA SER A 17 2.81 -9.75 -10.83
C SER A 17 1.84 -8.64 -10.41
N VAL A 18 2.09 -7.38 -10.76
CA VAL A 18 1.22 -6.25 -10.37
C VAL A 18 0.13 -6.00 -11.42
N SER A 19 -1.06 -5.61 -10.96
CA SER A 19 -2.24 -5.40 -11.80
C SER A 19 -2.43 -3.95 -12.28
N HIS A 20 -1.64 -2.99 -11.78
CA HIS A 20 -1.84 -1.56 -12.06
C HIS A 20 -0.51 -0.79 -12.27
N PRO A 21 -0.42 0.16 -13.22
CA PRO A 21 0.80 0.94 -13.48
C PRO A 21 1.39 1.66 -12.26
N LEU A 22 0.54 2.18 -11.36
CA LEU A 22 0.98 2.85 -10.12
C LEU A 22 1.70 1.92 -9.13
N GLN A 23 1.53 0.61 -9.29
CA GLN A 23 2.20 -0.43 -8.51
C GLN A 23 3.48 -0.93 -9.19
N THR A 24 3.86 -0.45 -10.37
CA THR A 24 5.08 -0.89 -11.05
C THR A 24 6.36 -0.41 -10.36
N PHE A 25 7.45 -1.13 -10.61
CA PHE A 25 8.77 -0.81 -10.11
C PHE A 25 9.22 0.58 -10.57
N GLU A 26 9.07 0.88 -11.85
CA GLU A 26 9.45 2.16 -12.46
C GLU A 26 8.66 3.32 -11.86
N TRP A 27 7.38 3.11 -11.54
CA TRP A 27 6.58 4.13 -10.87
C TRP A 27 7.14 4.46 -9.49
N GLY A 28 7.57 3.45 -8.73
CA GLY A 28 8.22 3.70 -7.45
C GLY A 28 9.56 4.41 -7.59
N GLU A 29 10.38 4.07 -8.59
CA GLU A 29 11.63 4.78 -8.86
C GLU A 29 11.38 6.25 -9.24
N PHE A 30 10.32 6.52 -10.01
CA PHE A 30 9.87 7.87 -10.28
C PHE A 30 9.49 8.62 -8.99
N ARG A 31 8.73 7.99 -8.08
CA ARG A 31 8.34 8.62 -6.79
C ARG A 31 9.53 8.86 -5.86
N LYS A 32 10.52 7.96 -5.83
CA LYS A 32 11.77 8.19 -5.09
C LYS A 32 12.47 9.46 -5.58
N LYS A 33 12.51 9.70 -6.89
CA LYS A 33 13.10 10.93 -7.47
C LYS A 33 12.35 12.20 -7.08
N THR A 34 11.06 12.12 -6.73
CA THR A 34 10.29 13.25 -6.20
C THR A 34 10.48 13.46 -4.69
N GLY A 35 11.42 12.76 -4.05
CA GLY A 35 11.68 12.84 -2.61
C GLY A 35 10.69 12.06 -1.74
N VAL A 36 9.86 11.20 -2.34
CA VAL A 36 8.88 10.39 -1.61
C VAL A 36 9.53 9.07 -1.22
N LYS A 37 9.38 8.67 0.04
CA LYS A 37 9.82 7.35 0.50
C LYS A 37 8.89 6.27 -0.06
N VAL A 38 9.48 5.23 -0.64
CA VAL A 38 8.78 4.08 -1.23
C VAL A 38 9.18 2.82 -0.47
N ILE A 39 8.21 2.05 -0.03
CA ILE A 39 8.39 0.69 0.47
C ILE A 39 7.71 -0.24 -0.53
N ARG A 40 8.44 -1.25 -0.99
CA ARG A 40 7.99 -2.19 -2.02
C ARG A 40 8.30 -3.60 -1.55
N ARG A 41 7.26 -4.41 -1.37
CA ARG A 41 7.38 -5.74 -0.80
C ARG A 41 6.46 -6.73 -1.49
N GLY A 42 6.72 -8.01 -1.28
CA GLY A 42 5.87 -9.11 -1.71
C GLY A 42 6.33 -10.41 -1.04
N LEU A 43 5.54 -11.46 -1.18
CA LEU A 43 5.91 -12.82 -0.77
C LEU A 43 6.64 -13.50 -1.92
N LEU A 44 7.82 -14.06 -1.69
CA LEU A 44 8.56 -14.79 -2.72
C LEU A 44 8.21 -16.28 -2.65
N GLU A 45 7.59 -16.81 -3.70
CA GLU A 45 7.24 -18.22 -3.82
C GLU A 45 7.59 -18.75 -5.21
N ASN A 46 8.39 -19.81 -5.29
CA ASN A 46 8.70 -20.53 -6.54
C ASN A 46 9.03 -19.60 -7.72
N ASP A 47 9.98 -18.68 -7.51
CA ASP A 47 10.40 -17.65 -8.49
C ASP A 47 9.32 -16.66 -8.93
N LYS A 48 8.27 -16.47 -8.13
CA LYS A 48 7.22 -15.47 -8.33
C LYS A 48 7.07 -14.58 -7.11
N VAL A 49 6.63 -13.34 -7.35
CA VAL A 49 6.17 -12.46 -6.29
C VAL A 49 4.65 -12.65 -6.15
N VAL A 50 4.24 -13.19 -5.01
CA VAL A 50 2.84 -13.34 -4.57
C VAL A 50 2.48 -12.14 -3.70
N SER A 51 1.27 -11.62 -3.88
CA SER A 51 0.77 -10.42 -3.18
C SER A 51 1.73 -9.22 -3.24
N PRO A 52 2.19 -8.80 -4.43
CA PRO A 52 3.08 -7.65 -4.56
C PRO A 52 2.36 -6.37 -4.17
N TYR A 53 3.04 -5.48 -3.45
CA TYR A 53 2.53 -4.14 -3.21
C TYR A 53 3.65 -3.10 -3.10
N GLN A 54 3.25 -1.85 -3.26
CA GLN A 54 4.06 -0.67 -3.10
C GLN A 54 3.26 0.39 -2.35
N ILE A 55 3.84 0.89 -1.27
CA ILE A 55 3.32 1.98 -0.47
C ILE A 55 4.28 3.17 -0.54
N THR A 56 3.71 4.37 -0.58
CA THR A 56 4.43 5.63 -0.50
C THR A 56 4.18 6.28 0.85
N ILE A 57 5.21 6.88 1.44
CA ILE A 57 5.12 7.59 2.72
C ILE A 57 5.26 9.08 2.46
N HIS A 58 4.31 9.87 2.95
CA HIS A 58 4.25 11.32 2.78
C HIS A 58 4.22 12.01 4.14
N GLN A 59 4.90 13.14 4.26
CA GLN A 59 4.71 14.05 5.38
C GLN A 59 3.47 14.92 5.13
N ALA A 60 2.58 15.03 6.10
CA ALA A 60 1.42 15.91 5.99
C ALA A 60 1.87 17.38 6.08
N PRO A 61 1.50 18.26 5.13
CA PRO A 61 1.85 19.68 5.21
C PRO A 61 1.29 20.32 6.48
N GLY A 62 2.14 21.01 7.25
CA GLY A 62 1.72 21.70 8.46
C GLY A 62 1.45 20.80 9.68
N PHE A 63 1.72 19.48 9.59
CA PHE A 63 1.56 18.55 10.70
C PHE A 63 2.79 17.66 10.88
N PRO A 64 3.12 17.22 12.11
CA PRO A 64 4.31 16.43 12.40
C PRO A 64 4.15 14.93 12.06
N TYR A 65 3.06 14.53 11.41
CA TYR A 65 2.70 13.14 11.18
C TYR A 65 2.96 12.71 9.73
N PHE A 66 3.27 11.43 9.56
CA PHE A 66 3.39 10.80 8.26
C PHE A 66 2.11 10.04 7.91
N ILE A 67 1.84 9.92 6.62
CA ILE A 67 0.74 9.12 6.07
C ILE A 67 1.28 8.12 5.06
N GLY A 68 0.71 6.92 5.06
CA GLY A 68 0.97 5.91 4.04
C GLY A 68 -0.09 5.94 2.95
N TYR A 69 0.30 5.69 1.71
CA TYR A 69 -0.62 5.58 0.59
C TYR A 69 -0.27 4.40 -0.31
N LEU A 70 -1.21 3.45 -0.43
CA LEU A 70 -1.14 2.26 -1.28
C LEU A 70 -2.12 2.44 -2.45
N PRO A 71 -1.64 2.95 -3.61
CA PRO A 71 -2.48 3.25 -4.76
C PRO A 71 -2.78 2.01 -5.59
N LYS A 72 -4.05 1.70 -5.86
CA LYS A 72 -4.47 0.72 -6.87
C LYS A 72 -3.81 -0.65 -6.71
N GLY A 73 -3.63 -1.08 -5.45
CA GLY A 73 -3.20 -2.44 -5.14
C GLY A 73 -4.36 -3.42 -5.18
N ASP A 74 -4.07 -4.69 -4.94
CA ASP A 74 -5.11 -5.71 -4.84
C ASP A 74 -5.96 -5.50 -3.57
N LEU A 75 -7.07 -6.24 -3.47
CA LEU A 75 -7.89 -6.24 -2.26
C LEU A 75 -7.03 -6.77 -1.09
N PRO A 76 -6.94 -6.06 0.04
CA PRO A 76 -6.01 -6.44 1.09
C PRO A 76 -6.46 -7.72 1.80
N SER A 77 -5.55 -8.69 1.93
CA SER A 77 -5.71 -9.85 2.80
C SER A 77 -5.40 -9.50 4.27
N GLU A 78 -5.74 -10.38 5.21
CA GLU A 78 -5.41 -10.18 6.63
C GLU A 78 -3.89 -10.09 6.86
N GLU A 79 -3.09 -10.90 6.15
CA GLU A 79 -1.63 -10.87 6.24
C GLU A 79 -1.06 -9.53 5.75
N LEU A 80 -1.60 -8.99 4.65
CA LEU A 80 -1.21 -7.68 4.16
C LEU A 80 -1.62 -6.59 5.16
N LEU A 81 -2.79 -6.71 5.78
CA LEU A 81 -3.22 -5.78 6.81
C LEU A 81 -2.26 -5.80 8.01
N ASP A 82 -1.83 -6.97 8.47
CA ASP A 82 -0.87 -7.04 9.59
C ASP A 82 0.50 -6.46 9.22
N GLU A 83 1.01 -6.75 8.02
CA GLU A 83 2.23 -6.14 7.50
C GLU A 83 2.12 -4.61 7.44
N LEU A 84 0.99 -4.08 6.95
CA LEU A 84 0.75 -2.64 6.89
C LEU A 84 0.68 -2.00 8.29
N ASN A 85 0.21 -2.72 9.30
CA ASN A 85 0.25 -2.22 10.69
C ASN A 85 1.69 -2.05 11.16
N ASP A 86 2.55 -3.02 10.87
CA ASP A 86 3.95 -3.00 11.32
C ASP A 86 4.78 -1.96 10.55
N ILE A 87 4.49 -1.77 9.26
CA ILE A 87 4.98 -0.62 8.48
C ILE A 87 4.51 0.69 9.13
N GLY A 88 3.24 0.75 9.50
CA GLY A 88 2.63 1.90 10.18
C GLY A 88 3.36 2.29 11.46
N LYS A 89 3.61 1.31 12.35
CA LYS A 89 4.33 1.52 13.61
C LYS A 89 5.78 1.93 13.37
N THR A 90 6.50 1.18 12.53
CA THR A 90 7.92 1.42 12.21
C THR A 90 8.15 2.81 11.63
N ASN A 91 7.23 3.28 10.79
CA ASN A 91 7.33 4.58 10.11
C ASN A 91 6.55 5.70 10.80
N LYS A 92 5.97 5.45 12.00
CA LYS A 92 5.17 6.43 12.76
C LYS A 92 4.07 7.08 11.92
N LEU A 93 3.35 6.27 11.15
CA LEU A 93 2.25 6.72 10.31
C LEU A 93 1.00 6.96 11.17
N SER A 94 0.22 7.99 10.86
CA SER A 94 -1.10 8.21 11.49
C SER A 94 -2.16 7.26 10.92
N PHE A 95 -2.12 7.07 9.61
CA PHE A 95 -2.97 6.14 8.90
C PHE A 95 -2.30 5.69 7.60
N ILE A 96 -2.85 4.61 7.04
CA ILE A 96 -2.54 4.17 5.68
C ILE A 96 -3.84 4.25 4.86
N GLN A 97 -3.76 4.96 3.74
CA GLN A 97 -4.83 5.05 2.76
C GLN A 97 -4.67 3.94 1.72
N LEU A 98 -5.70 3.12 1.56
CA LEU A 98 -5.74 2.03 0.58
C LEU A 98 -6.75 2.37 -0.51
N GLU A 99 -6.34 2.26 -1.78
CA GLU A 99 -7.25 2.37 -2.92
C GLU A 99 -7.18 1.08 -3.74
N PRO A 100 -7.94 0.03 -3.41
CA PRO A 100 -7.86 -1.22 -4.15
C PRO A 100 -8.34 -1.06 -5.61
N ASN A 101 -7.74 -1.80 -6.52
CA ASN A 101 -8.08 -1.86 -7.94
C ASN A 101 -9.20 -2.88 -8.20
N VAL A 102 -10.40 -2.61 -7.69
CA VAL A 102 -11.57 -3.50 -7.78
C VAL A 102 -12.80 -2.77 -8.30
N GLU A 103 -13.68 -3.50 -9.00
CA GLU A 103 -14.96 -2.96 -9.50
C GLU A 103 -15.99 -2.76 -8.38
N ILE A 104 -16.90 -1.81 -8.63
CA ILE A 104 -17.94 -1.41 -7.68
C ILE A 104 -19.03 -2.50 -7.59
N GLY A 105 -19.31 -2.99 -6.38
CA GLY A 105 -20.50 -3.81 -6.08
C GLY A 105 -20.24 -5.27 -5.70
N HIS A 106 -18.98 -5.73 -5.76
CA HIS A 106 -18.64 -7.16 -5.58
C HIS A 106 -17.65 -7.42 -4.43
N TRP A 107 -17.71 -6.63 -3.37
CA TRP A 107 -16.85 -6.86 -2.20
C TRP A 107 -17.60 -6.50 -0.91
N SER A 108 -17.59 -7.44 0.03
CA SER A 108 -17.94 -7.19 1.43
C SER A 108 -16.69 -6.69 2.14
N MET A 109 -16.78 -5.58 2.89
CA MET A 109 -15.68 -5.13 3.74
C MET A 109 -15.24 -6.29 4.63
N VAL A 110 -14.05 -6.81 4.36
CA VAL A 110 -13.38 -7.76 5.24
C VAL A 110 -12.97 -6.94 6.45
N ASP A 111 -13.68 -7.14 7.53
CA ASP A 111 -13.34 -6.68 8.88
C ASP A 111 -13.62 -5.19 9.24
N GLY A 112 -14.06 -4.98 10.49
CA GLY A 112 -14.49 -3.70 11.07
C GLY A 112 -13.36 -2.68 11.31
N GLN A 113 -12.14 -2.98 10.84
CA GLN A 113 -10.95 -2.13 10.99
C GLN A 113 -10.73 -1.16 9.82
N LEU A 114 -11.37 -1.39 8.68
CA LEU A 114 -11.30 -0.52 7.51
C LEU A 114 -12.48 0.45 7.52
N ARG A 115 -12.21 1.75 7.36
CA ARG A 115 -13.26 2.78 7.23
C ARG A 115 -13.18 3.43 5.87
N SER A 116 -14.33 3.71 5.26
CA SER A 116 -14.38 4.55 4.06
C SER A 116 -13.78 5.93 4.35
N SER A 117 -13.03 6.47 3.39
CA SER A 117 -12.50 7.82 3.40
C SER A 117 -13.63 8.83 3.36
N PHE A 118 -13.43 9.96 4.05
CA PHE A 118 -14.42 11.01 4.22
C PHE A 118 -14.37 12.09 3.12
N HIS A 119 -13.42 12.04 2.19
CA HIS A 119 -13.18 13.16 1.27
C HIS A 119 -13.92 13.03 -0.08
N PRO A 120 -14.70 14.05 -0.50
CA PRO A 120 -15.55 13.99 -1.69
C PRO A 120 -14.80 14.06 -3.03
N LEU A 121 -13.50 14.39 -3.03
CA LEU A 121 -12.64 14.41 -4.23
C LEU A 121 -11.97 13.07 -4.50
N PHE A 122 -12.06 12.11 -3.58
CA PHE A 122 -11.59 10.75 -3.80
C PHE A 122 -12.76 9.85 -4.18
N THR A 123 -12.49 8.80 -4.97
CA THR A 123 -13.50 7.78 -5.27
C THR A 123 -14.04 7.19 -3.96
N LYS A 124 -15.32 6.81 -3.91
CA LYS A 124 -16.02 6.27 -2.71
C LYS A 124 -15.35 5.04 -2.02
N TYR A 125 -14.23 4.55 -2.55
CA TYR A 125 -13.50 3.33 -2.16
C TYR A 125 -12.10 3.57 -1.63
N THR A 126 -11.73 4.83 -1.45
CA THR A 126 -10.53 5.16 -0.68
C THR A 126 -10.80 4.74 0.76
N LEU A 127 -10.02 3.79 1.29
CA LEU A 127 -10.15 3.30 2.66
C LEU A 127 -9.07 3.94 3.53
N ILE A 128 -9.41 4.26 4.78
CA ILE A 128 -8.48 4.78 5.79
C ILE A 128 -8.40 3.75 6.91
N ARG A 129 -7.20 3.22 7.15
CA ARG A 129 -6.93 2.46 8.37
C ARG A 129 -6.27 3.37 9.41
N ARG A 130 -6.98 3.65 10.51
CA ARG A 130 -6.45 4.42 11.64
C ARG A 130 -5.54 3.53 12.47
N LEU A 131 -4.30 3.97 12.69
CA LEU A 131 -3.39 3.32 13.63
C LEU A 131 -3.69 3.92 15.01
N LYS A 132 -4.39 3.19 15.88
CA LYS A 132 -4.52 3.59 17.29
C LYS A 132 -3.14 3.41 17.92
N ASN A 133 -2.41 4.51 18.10
CA ASN A 133 -1.37 4.71 19.11
C ASN A 133 -0.97 6.20 19.08
N ILE A 134 -1.77 7.02 19.75
CA ILE A 134 -1.33 8.26 20.41
C ILE A 134 -1.76 8.11 21.86
#